data_AF-A0AAE6TRC1-F1
#
_entry.id   AF-A0AAE6TRC1-F1
#
_cell.length_a   1.000
_cell.length_b   1.000
_cell.length_c   1.000
_cell.angle_alpha   90.00
_cell.angle_beta   90.00
_cell.angle_gamma   90.00
#
_symmetry.space_group_name_H-M   'P 1'
#
loop_
_entity.id
_entity.type
_entity.pdbx_description
1 polymer ?
#
loop_
_entity_poly.entity_id
_entity_poly.type
_entity_poly.pdbx_seq_one_letter_code
_entity_poly.pdbx_strand_id
1 'polypeptide(L)'
;MAEAALMALKYDGSVAQLLHAHGFGSHHSVRHAAVTDPDCSWEKCADCNYSGAPASIANHRKKDHPDRHALAQAIRALGGT
;
A
#
# COMPACT_ATOMS: atom_id res chain seq x y z
N MET A 1 -1.05 -6.13 -25.85
CA MET A 1 -0.97 -5.50 -24.52
C MET A 1 0.05 -4.38 -24.60
N ALA A 2 -0.33 -3.15 -24.26
CA ALA A 2 0.52 -1.97 -24.45
C ALA A 2 1.61 -1.87 -23.37
N GLU A 3 1.28 -2.21 -22.13
CA GLU A 3 2.16 -2.14 -20.96
C GLU A 3 3.34 -3.10 -21.10
N ALA A 4 3.08 -4.34 -21.52
CA ALA A 4 4.14 -5.32 -21.77
C ALA A 4 5.09 -4.87 -22.90
N ALA A 5 4.55 -4.24 -23.96
CA ALA A 5 5.36 -3.68 -25.03
C ALA A 5 6.21 -2.50 -24.54
N LEU A 6 5.64 -1.61 -23.72
CA LEU A 6 6.40 -0.53 -23.07
C LEU A 6 7.53 -1.08 -22.19
N MET A 7 7.24 -2.10 -21.37
CA MET A 7 8.25 -2.75 -20.53
C MET A 7 9.41 -3.30 -21.34
N ALA A 8 9.14 -4.01 -22.44
CA ALA A 8 10.18 -4.53 -23.32
C ALA A 8 10.98 -3.42 -24.02
N LEU A 9 10.32 -2.36 -24.49
CA LEU A 9 10.95 -1.27 -25.25
C LEU A 9 11.78 -0.31 -24.39
N LYS A 10 11.39 -0.09 -23.12
CA LYS A 10 11.99 0.96 -22.26
C LYS A 10 12.77 0.43 -21.08
N TYR A 11 12.45 -0.77 -20.60
CA TYR A 11 12.91 -1.27 -19.31
C TYR A 11 13.39 -2.73 -19.39
N ASP A 12 13.72 -3.24 -20.58
CA ASP A 12 14.21 -4.60 -20.79
C ASP A 12 13.31 -5.69 -20.17
N GLY A 13 11.99 -5.44 -20.13
CA GLY A 13 11.03 -6.31 -19.46
C GLY A 13 11.14 -6.36 -17.93
N SER A 14 11.99 -5.54 -17.32
CA SER A 14 12.33 -5.56 -15.89
C SER A 14 11.62 -4.46 -15.11
N VAL A 15 10.74 -4.85 -14.19
CA VAL A 15 10.12 -3.92 -13.23
C VAL A 15 11.17 -3.25 -12.35
N ALA A 16 12.27 -3.95 -12.02
CA ALA A 16 13.34 -3.35 -11.22
C ALA A 16 14.02 -2.19 -11.97
N GLN A 17 14.24 -2.32 -13.28
CA GLN A 17 14.77 -1.23 -14.11
C GLN A 17 13.77 -0.07 -14.22
N LEU A 18 12.48 -0.34 -14.36
CA LEU A 18 11.44 0.69 -14.30
C LEU A 18 11.50 1.46 -12.98
N LEU A 19 11.46 0.76 -11.85
CA LEU A 19 11.50 1.39 -10.53
C LEU A 19 12.77 2.24 -10.34
N HIS A 20 13.92 1.71 -10.75
CA HIS A 20 15.20 2.42 -10.68
C HIS A 20 15.22 3.68 -11.56
N ALA A 21 14.71 3.59 -12.79
CA ALA A 21 14.61 4.73 -13.71
C ALA A 21 13.71 5.86 -13.17
N HIS A 22 12.74 5.52 -12.30
CA HIS A 22 11.87 6.48 -11.61
C HIS A 22 12.38 6.84 -10.20
N GLY A 23 13.65 6.55 -9.90
CA GLY A 23 14.32 6.99 -8.67
C GLY A 23 14.04 6.11 -7.46
N PHE A 24 13.38 4.97 -7.61
CA PHE A 24 13.13 4.03 -6.51
C PHE A 24 14.23 2.97 -6.38
N GLY A 25 14.48 2.52 -5.16
CA GLY A 25 15.53 1.56 -4.87
C GLY A 25 15.62 1.22 -3.37
N SER A 26 16.78 0.70 -2.94
CA SER A 26 17.01 0.30 -1.55
C SER A 26 16.81 1.43 -0.54
N HIS A 27 17.15 2.67 -0.92
CA HIS A 27 17.05 3.85 -0.07
C HIS A 27 15.80 4.71 -0.34
N HIS A 28 15.04 4.41 -1.40
CA HIS A 28 13.84 5.14 -1.77
C HIS A 28 12.72 4.15 -2.13
N SER A 29 11.89 3.83 -1.15
CA SER A 29 10.85 2.81 -1.26
C SER A 29 9.61 3.35 -1.95
N VAL A 30 9.18 2.69 -3.03
CA VAL A 30 7.90 2.97 -3.73
C VAL A 30 6.72 2.91 -2.76
N ARG A 31 6.70 1.92 -1.87
CA ARG A 31 5.61 1.76 -0.90
C ARG A 31 5.56 2.89 0.11
N HIS A 32 6.72 3.39 0.54
CA HIS A 32 6.78 4.53 1.44
C HIS A 32 6.30 5.79 0.73
N ALA A 33 6.82 6.05 -0.47
CA ALA A 33 6.41 7.18 -1.29
C ALA A 33 4.89 7.19 -1.53
N ALA A 34 4.30 6.04 -1.89
CA ALA A 34 2.86 5.92 -2.10
C ALA A 34 2.03 6.26 -0.84
N VAL A 35 2.52 5.95 0.36
CA VAL A 35 1.81 6.28 1.60
C VAL A 35 1.97 7.75 1.98
N THR A 36 3.09 8.39 1.62
CA THR A 36 3.39 9.77 1.99
C THR A 36 2.93 10.80 0.97
N ASP A 37 2.67 10.38 -0.27
CA ASP A 37 2.23 11.26 -1.35
C ASP A 37 0.77 11.67 -1.15
N PRO A 38 0.45 12.98 -1.08
CA PRO A 38 -0.91 13.45 -0.83
C PRO A 38 -1.89 13.14 -1.96
N ASP A 39 -1.40 12.87 -3.18
CA ASP A 39 -2.21 12.51 -4.34
C ASP A 39 -2.42 10.99 -4.44
N CYS A 40 -1.76 10.20 -3.59
CA CYS A 40 -1.90 8.75 -3.53
C CYS A 40 -2.77 8.32 -2.35
N SER A 41 -3.77 7.47 -2.62
CA SER A 41 -4.70 6.97 -1.59
C SER A 41 -4.17 5.77 -0.80
N TRP A 42 -2.87 5.47 -0.86
CA TRP A 42 -2.31 4.36 -0.11
C TRP A 42 -2.20 4.69 1.38
N GLU A 43 -2.55 3.71 2.21
CA GLU A 43 -2.54 3.84 3.66
C GLU A 43 -1.55 2.84 4.26
N LYS A 44 -0.99 3.19 5.42
CA LYS A 44 -0.27 2.26 6.29
C LYS A 44 -1.22 1.73 7.36
N CYS A 45 -1.18 0.42 7.61
CA CYS A 45 -1.91 -0.17 8.72
C CYS A 45 -1.44 0.44 10.04
N ALA A 46 -2.38 0.80 10.92
CA ALA A 46 -2.04 1.38 12.23
C ALA A 46 -1.39 0.36 13.18
N ASP A 47 -1.58 -0.93 12.93
CA ASP A 47 -1.23 -2.00 13.86
C ASP A 47 0.01 -2.81 13.40
N CYS A 48 0.46 -2.64 12.15
CA CYS A 48 1.66 -3.29 11.62
C CYS A 48 2.28 -2.54 10.42
N ASN A 49 3.30 -3.12 9.79
CA ASN A 49 4.01 -2.50 8.66
C ASN A 49 3.38 -2.77 7.28
N TYR A 50 2.16 -3.31 7.21
CA TYR A 50 1.45 -3.49 5.94
C TYR A 50 1.00 -2.14 5.36
N SER A 51 1.04 -2.01 4.03
CA SER A 51 0.62 -0.81 3.31
C SER A 51 -0.06 -1.19 2.01
N GLY A 52 -1.07 -0.42 1.61
CA GLY A 52 -1.84 -0.69 0.40
C GLY A 52 -2.99 0.28 0.22
N ALA A 53 -3.78 0.05 -0.83
CA ALA A 53 -5.02 0.79 -1.04
C ALA A 53 -6.01 0.59 0.13
N PRO A 54 -6.97 1.50 0.37
CA PRO A 54 -7.82 1.49 1.55
C PRO A 54 -8.63 0.18 1.69
N ALA A 55 -9.13 -0.37 0.58
CA ALA A 55 -9.83 -1.66 0.56
C ALA A 55 -8.92 -2.82 1.01
N SER A 56 -7.62 -2.78 0.65
CA SER A 56 -6.65 -3.77 1.09
C SER A 56 -6.37 -3.65 2.59
N ILE A 57 -6.25 -2.43 3.11
CA ILE A 57 -6.08 -2.18 4.56
C ILE A 57 -7.30 -2.67 5.34
N ALA A 58 -8.51 -2.40 4.87
CA ALA A 58 -9.73 -2.86 5.52
C ALA A 58 -9.80 -4.39 5.63
N ASN A 59 -9.45 -5.09 4.54
CA ASN A 59 -9.41 -6.55 4.52
C ASN A 59 -8.29 -7.12 5.39
N HIS A 60 -7.10 -6.52 5.32
CA HIS A 60 -5.96 -6.87 6.16
C HIS A 60 -6.28 -6.73 7.64
N ARG A 61 -6.90 -5.62 8.08
CA ARG A 61 -7.27 -5.43 9.50
C ARG A 61 -8.25 -6.49 10.00
N LYS A 62 -9.22 -6.89 9.18
CA LYS A 62 -10.18 -7.95 9.54
C LYS A 62 -9.50 -9.31 9.69
N LYS A 63 -8.56 -9.62 8.80
CA LYS A 63 -7.93 -10.94 8.73
C LYS A 63 -6.77 -11.09 9.72
N ASP A 64 -5.90 -10.09 9.79
CA ASP A 64 -4.62 -10.18 10.49
C ASP A 64 -4.65 -9.45 11.85
N HIS A 65 -5.67 -8.63 12.11
CA HIS A 65 -5.88 -7.94 13.39
C HIS A 65 -7.32 -8.08 13.93
N PRO A 66 -7.87 -9.31 14.02
CA PRO A 66 -9.28 -9.54 14.36
C PRO A 66 -9.68 -8.98 15.73
N ASP A 67 -8.83 -9.13 16.76
CA ASP A 67 -9.12 -8.63 18.11
C ASP A 67 -9.18 -7.10 18.17
N ARG A 68 -8.28 -6.43 17.45
CA ARG A 68 -8.24 -4.96 17.35
C ARG A 68 -9.42 -4.44 16.52
N HIS A 69 -9.81 -5.20 15.50
CA HIS A 69 -11.01 -4.91 14.71
C HIS A 69 -12.28 -5.03 15.56
N ALA A 70 -12.40 -6.09 16.37
CA ALA A 70 -13.52 -6.30 17.28
C ALA A 70 -13.60 -5.19 18.35
N LEU A 71 -12.47 -4.82 18.96
CA LEU A 71 -12.40 -3.70 19.91
C LEU A 71 -12.85 -2.38 19.27
N ALA A 72 -12.36 -2.07 18.07
CA ALA A 72 -12.74 -0.84 17.37
C ALA A 72 -14.24 -0.82 17.02
N GLN A 73 -14.84 -1.95 16.68
CA GLN A 73 -16.29 -2.04 16.47
C GLN A 73 -17.07 -1.82 17.77
N ALA A 74 -16.62 -2.41 18.88
CA ALA A 74 -17.26 -2.26 20.18
C ALA A 74 -17.24 -0.79 20.65
N ILE A 75 -16.12 -0.08 20.53
CA ILE A 75 -16.02 1.34 20.88
C ILE A 75 -17.00 2.19 20.06
N ARG A 76 -17.10 1.94 18.74
CA ARG A 76 -18.04 2.65 17.86
C ARG A 76 -19.50 2.39 18.25
N ALA A 77 -19.83 1.14 18.58
CA ALA A 77 -21.17 0.77 19.02
C ALA A 77 -21.58 1.43 20.33
N LEU A 78 -20.60 1.80 21.17
CA LEU A 78 -20.81 2.51 22.44
C LEU A 78 -20.88 4.04 22.28
N GLY A 79 -20.85 4.56 21.05
CA GLY A 79 -21.02 6.01 20.79
C GLY A 79 -19.76 6.86 21.01
N GLY A 80 -18.58 6.24 21.13
CA GLY A 80 -17.31 6.97 21.17
C GLY A 80 -16.88 7.38 19.76
N THR A 81 -17.03 8.66 19.43
CA THR A 81 -16.34 9.32 18.30
C THR A 81 -14.92 9.68 18.68
#